data_AF-V5WGP0-F1
#
_entry.id   AF-V5WGP0-F1
#
_cell.length_a   1.000
_cell.length_b   1.000
_cell.length_c   1.000
_cell.angle_alpha   90.00
_cell.angle_beta   90.00
_cell.angle_gamma   90.00
#
_symmetry.space_group_name_H-M   'P 1'
#
loop_
_entity.id
_entity.type
_entity.pdbx_description
1 polymer ?
#
loop_
_entity_poly.entity_id
_entity_poly.type
_entity_poly.pdbx_seq_one_letter_code
_entity_poly.pdbx_strand_id
1 'polypeptide(L)'
;MAESKHLIVGNTNQDINRLIAAEHSQARGFTTHYNQSEEMFLQFDTSLRIPSLPIHHDVRNPDPSREYTKGIISVIEGVMESLPGLLNGLKYYFDPGDVHRPTFYQLYKIGDDSYVYQLKFDLTFHPSHHRVIKSGSNDYAPEFETNKLVVEADVIPLTRIDKMNGFPALYIEQSISETWIGETGRGYFVQGIWLDRELTKFFSRLFMEEGKKIYPYYPVTCKYQAICQSLNVFTSQARRVRLSAHHNIRKFLLKYLNSIESALRHNEFSENLEAYRMIREKVPEKLRDIWKNTRVEIYLNENDMREYLIEDELF
;
A
#
# COMPACT_ATOMS: atom_id res chain seq x y z
N MET A 1 19.25 21.82 -5.19
CA MET A 1 19.01 20.42 -5.57
C MET A 1 18.01 19.87 -4.57
N ALA A 2 16.77 19.61 -5.00
CA ALA A 2 15.79 18.97 -4.13
C ALA A 2 16.33 17.58 -3.73
N GLU A 3 16.24 17.25 -2.44
CA GLU A 3 16.66 15.96 -1.92
C GLU A 3 15.75 14.88 -2.55
N SER A 4 16.31 13.95 -3.31
CA SER A 4 15.53 12.90 -3.97
C SER A 4 14.84 12.03 -2.91
N LYS A 5 13.51 11.85 -3.06
CA LYS A 5 12.73 11.00 -2.14
C LYS A 5 13.23 9.56 -2.20
N HIS A 6 13.46 8.97 -1.04
CA HIS A 6 13.95 7.61 -0.92
C HIS A 6 13.34 6.90 0.27
N LEU A 7 13.30 5.58 0.20
CA LEU A 7 12.98 4.69 1.32
C LEU A 7 14.28 4.08 1.83
N ILE A 8 14.55 4.16 3.13
CA ILE A 8 15.69 3.48 3.74
C ILE A 8 15.19 2.11 4.22
N VAL A 9 15.73 1.05 3.64
CA VAL A 9 15.52 -0.31 4.14
C VAL A 9 16.42 -0.49 5.36
N GLY A 10 15.89 -0.17 6.54
CA GLY A 10 16.61 -0.20 7.82
C GLY A 10 17.03 -1.61 8.25
N ASN A 11 17.03 -1.86 9.57
CA ASN A 11 17.46 -3.16 10.09
C ASN A 11 16.56 -4.28 9.56
N THR A 12 17.17 -5.22 8.83
CA THR A 12 16.53 -6.48 8.45
C THR A 12 16.83 -7.54 9.50
N ASN A 13 15.80 -8.10 10.12
CA ASN A 13 15.97 -9.16 11.11
C ASN A 13 16.00 -10.55 10.43
N GLN A 14 17.07 -11.33 10.64
CA GLN A 14 17.23 -12.64 9.99
C GLN A 14 16.22 -13.68 10.49
N ASP A 15 15.86 -13.66 11.76
CA ASP A 15 14.93 -14.65 12.33
C ASP A 15 13.51 -14.41 11.79
N ILE A 16 13.07 -13.15 11.72
CA ILE A 16 11.82 -12.78 11.04
C ILE A 16 11.84 -13.21 9.58
N ASN A 17 12.93 -12.95 8.85
CA ASN A 17 13.03 -13.33 7.45
C ASN A 17 13.06 -14.86 7.24
N ARG A 18 13.61 -15.63 8.18
CA ARG A 18 13.54 -17.10 8.16
C ARG A 18 12.11 -17.60 8.41
N LEU A 19 11.41 -16.99 9.36
CA LEU A 19 10.00 -17.29 9.63
C LEU A 19 9.15 -17.06 8.37
N ILE A 20 9.29 -15.89 7.73
CA ILE A 20 8.58 -15.55 6.49
C ILE A 20 8.91 -16.54 5.35
N ALA A 21 10.16 -17.01 5.27
CA ALA A 21 10.60 -17.90 4.21
C ALA A 21 10.21 -19.37 4.40
N ALA A 22 9.73 -19.76 5.58
CA ALA A 22 9.27 -21.13 5.80
C ALA A 22 8.05 -21.46 4.93
N GLU A 23 7.83 -22.74 4.64
CA GLU A 23 6.70 -23.19 3.83
C GLU A 23 5.45 -23.26 4.71
N HIS A 24 4.37 -22.62 4.26
CA HIS A 24 3.11 -22.57 4.98
C HIS A 24 2.01 -23.25 4.15
N SER A 25 1.14 -23.97 4.83
CA SER A 25 0.01 -24.74 4.26
C SER A 25 -0.99 -23.87 3.50
N GLN A 26 -2.03 -24.45 2.90
CA GLN A 26 -3.02 -23.70 2.11
C GLN A 26 -3.69 -22.57 2.91
N ALA A 27 -3.88 -21.43 2.25
CA ALA A 27 -4.54 -20.25 2.82
C ALA A 27 -5.94 -20.58 3.35
N ARG A 28 -6.27 -20.06 4.54
CA ARG A 28 -7.67 -19.94 4.96
C ARG A 28 -8.31 -18.73 4.28
N GLY A 29 -9.64 -18.69 4.28
CA GLY A 29 -10.39 -17.57 3.72
C GLY A 29 -10.03 -16.27 4.42
N PHE A 30 -9.80 -15.22 3.64
CA PHE A 30 -9.80 -13.85 4.10
C PHE A 30 -10.57 -13.03 3.07
N THR A 31 -11.09 -11.89 3.50
CA THR A 31 -11.73 -10.92 2.60
C THR A 31 -11.01 -9.58 2.71
N THR A 32 -10.98 -8.84 1.60
CA THR A 32 -10.35 -7.53 1.55
C THR A 32 -11.42 -6.46 1.61
N HIS A 33 -11.25 -5.49 2.50
CA HIS A 33 -12.24 -4.46 2.76
C HIS A 33 -11.60 -3.09 2.83
N TYR A 34 -12.43 -2.07 2.79
CA TYR A 34 -12.09 -0.71 3.21
C TYR A 34 -13.06 -0.24 4.29
N ASN A 35 -12.53 0.47 5.28
CA ASN A 35 -13.35 1.10 6.32
C ASN A 35 -13.88 2.48 5.85
N GLN A 36 -14.64 3.15 6.71
CA GLN A 36 -15.19 4.48 6.41
C GLN A 36 -14.11 5.55 6.21
N SER A 37 -12.93 5.35 6.79
CA SER A 37 -11.76 6.24 6.66
C SER A 37 -10.95 5.99 5.38
N GLU A 38 -11.46 5.16 4.46
CA GLU A 38 -10.77 4.76 3.22
C GLU A 38 -9.47 3.95 3.49
N GLU A 39 -9.36 3.25 4.62
CA GLU A 39 -8.22 2.37 4.94
C GLU A 39 -8.53 0.92 4.57
N MET A 40 -7.60 0.28 3.85
CA MET A 40 -7.73 -1.12 3.47
C MET A 40 -7.44 -2.03 4.68
N PHE A 41 -8.28 -3.04 4.89
CA PHE A 41 -8.05 -4.07 5.91
C PHE A 41 -8.38 -5.47 5.40
N LEU A 42 -7.68 -6.46 5.96
CA LEU A 42 -7.95 -7.87 5.77
C LEU A 42 -8.83 -8.34 6.92
N GLN A 43 -9.97 -8.95 6.60
CA GLN A 43 -10.83 -9.58 7.59
C GLN A 43 -10.62 -11.09 7.59
N PHE A 44 -10.33 -11.62 8.78
CA PHE A 44 -10.08 -13.03 9.02
C PHE A 44 -11.25 -13.69 9.76
N ASP A 45 -11.37 -15.01 9.59
CA ASP A 45 -12.33 -15.83 10.34
C ASP A 45 -11.93 -15.99 11.82
N THR A 46 -10.64 -15.87 12.12
CA THR A 46 -10.08 -16.00 13.45
C THR A 46 -9.44 -14.70 13.91
N SER A 47 -9.58 -14.40 15.20
CA SER A 47 -8.94 -13.23 15.78
C SER A 47 -7.43 -13.38 15.87
N LEU A 48 -6.74 -12.28 15.60
CA LEU A 48 -5.31 -12.07 15.81
C LEU A 48 -5.09 -11.33 17.12
N ARG A 49 -4.07 -11.76 17.87
CA ARG A 49 -3.61 -11.06 19.06
C ARG A 49 -2.45 -10.15 18.69
N ILE A 50 -2.60 -8.85 18.96
CA ILE A 50 -1.54 -7.86 18.78
C ILE A 50 -0.91 -7.58 20.15
N PRO A 51 0.40 -7.85 20.32
CA PRO A 51 1.08 -7.66 21.58
C PRO A 51 1.20 -6.17 21.91
N SER A 52 1.43 -5.88 23.19
CA SER A 52 1.79 -4.53 23.61
C SER A 52 3.15 -4.13 23.01
N LEU A 53 3.16 -3.09 22.18
CA LEU A 53 4.36 -2.56 21.52
C LEU A 53 4.76 -1.21 22.14
N PRO A 54 6.06 -0.86 22.18
CA PRO A 54 6.51 0.46 22.58
C PRO A 54 5.90 1.56 21.70
N ILE A 55 5.43 2.65 22.30
CA ILE A 55 4.88 3.79 21.54
C ILE A 55 5.94 4.78 21.06
N HIS A 56 7.15 4.68 21.61
CA HIS A 56 8.28 5.53 21.31
C HIS A 56 9.51 4.69 20.98
N HIS A 57 10.29 5.18 20.02
CA HIS A 57 11.61 4.66 19.68
C HIS A 57 12.49 5.82 19.21
N ASP A 58 13.78 5.78 19.51
CA ASP A 58 14.70 6.82 19.02
C ASP A 58 14.89 6.63 17.51
N VAL A 59 14.38 7.58 16.71
CA VAL A 59 14.46 7.55 15.24
C VAL A 59 15.90 7.44 14.70
N ARG A 60 16.90 7.78 15.52
CA ARG A 60 18.32 7.69 15.17
C ARG A 60 18.91 6.30 15.40
N ASN A 61 18.21 5.46 16.17
CA ASN A 61 18.61 4.08 16.43
C ASN A 61 17.95 3.17 15.38
N PRO A 62 18.71 2.62 14.42
CA PRO A 62 18.14 1.75 13.38
C PRO A 62 17.75 0.36 13.91
N ASP A 63 18.14 0.01 15.14
CA ASP A 63 17.97 -1.33 15.70
C ASP A 63 16.78 -1.37 16.67
N PRO A 64 15.77 -2.23 16.44
CA PRO A 64 14.66 -2.36 17.36
C PRO A 64 15.08 -3.07 18.65
N SER A 65 14.30 -2.87 19.72
CA SER A 65 14.49 -3.63 20.97
C SER A 65 14.20 -5.12 20.77
N ARG A 66 14.75 -5.96 21.64
CA ARG A 66 14.46 -7.41 21.64
C ARG A 66 12.99 -7.71 21.90
N GLU A 67 12.36 -6.91 22.76
CA GLU A 67 10.95 -7.04 23.12
C GLU A 67 10.05 -6.71 21.92
N TYR A 68 10.34 -5.62 21.22
CA TYR A 68 9.67 -5.26 19.98
C TYR A 68 9.78 -6.39 18.94
N THR A 69 11.01 -6.89 18.73
CA THR A 69 11.27 -7.98 17.77
C THR A 69 10.45 -9.22 18.08
N LYS A 70 10.37 -9.62 19.36
CA LYS A 70 9.53 -10.76 19.80
C LYS A 70 8.03 -10.49 19.54
N GLY A 71 7.58 -9.26 19.78
CA GLY A 71 6.21 -8.85 19.47
C GLY A 71 5.89 -8.99 17.97
N ILE A 72 6.78 -8.50 17.10
CA ILE A 72 6.61 -8.62 15.65
C ILE A 72 6.62 -10.08 15.19
N ILE A 73 7.49 -10.92 15.74
CA ILE A 73 7.47 -12.37 15.47
C ILE A 73 6.10 -12.97 15.80
N SER A 74 5.55 -12.69 16.98
CA SER A 74 4.24 -13.21 17.40
C SER A 74 3.10 -12.74 16.49
N VAL A 75 3.14 -11.48 16.02
CA VAL A 75 2.16 -10.98 15.04
C VAL A 75 2.28 -11.72 13.72
N ILE A 76 3.51 -11.90 13.22
CA ILE A 76 3.77 -12.59 11.96
C ILE A 76 3.29 -14.05 12.04
N GLU A 77 3.56 -14.75 13.15
CA GLU A 77 3.06 -16.11 13.38
C GLU A 77 1.53 -16.15 13.31
N GLY A 78 0.83 -15.30 14.05
CA GLY A 78 -0.65 -15.25 14.01
C GLY A 78 -1.22 -14.92 12.63
N VAL A 79 -0.60 -13.98 11.91
CA VAL A 79 -0.98 -13.63 10.54
C VAL A 79 -0.75 -14.81 9.60
N MET A 80 0.35 -15.54 9.74
CA MET A 80 0.69 -16.67 8.87
C MET A 80 -0.10 -17.93 9.17
N GLU A 81 -0.62 -18.09 10.39
CA GLU A 81 -1.63 -19.10 10.72
C GLU A 81 -2.97 -18.82 10.03
N SER A 82 -3.36 -17.53 9.95
CA SER A 82 -4.63 -17.11 9.34
C SER A 82 -4.54 -17.00 7.82
N LEU A 83 -3.46 -16.44 7.29
CA LEU A 83 -3.22 -16.25 5.85
C LEU A 83 -1.83 -16.71 5.43
N PRO A 84 -1.64 -18.03 5.34
CA PRO A 84 -0.45 -18.63 4.75
C PRO A 84 -0.12 -18.00 3.40
N GLY A 85 1.07 -17.42 3.31
CA GLY A 85 1.62 -16.89 2.07
C GLY A 85 1.37 -15.42 1.77
N LEU A 86 0.69 -14.66 2.65
CA LEU A 86 0.65 -13.19 2.57
C LEU A 86 2.05 -12.59 2.41
N LEU A 87 3.00 -13.10 3.19
CA LEU A 87 4.37 -12.63 3.26
C LEU A 87 5.34 -13.37 2.33
N ASN A 88 4.87 -14.33 1.51
CA ASN A 88 5.74 -15.16 0.68
C ASN A 88 6.61 -14.31 -0.25
N GLY A 89 7.93 -14.51 -0.19
CA GLY A 89 8.90 -13.80 -1.02
C GLY A 89 9.18 -12.35 -0.60
N LEU A 90 8.58 -11.89 0.50
CA LEU A 90 8.87 -10.59 1.09
C LEU A 90 10.02 -10.70 2.08
N LYS A 91 10.63 -9.55 2.37
CA LYS A 91 11.60 -9.37 3.44
C LYS A 91 11.09 -8.31 4.40
N TYR A 92 11.32 -8.51 5.69
CA TYR A 92 11.05 -7.52 6.71
C TYR A 92 12.19 -6.49 6.82
N TYR A 93 11.83 -5.23 7.07
CA TYR A 93 12.73 -4.26 7.68
C TYR A 93 12.01 -3.43 8.74
N PHE A 94 12.78 -2.98 9.73
CA PHE A 94 12.31 -2.07 10.76
C PHE A 94 12.50 -0.61 10.31
N ASP A 95 11.43 0.19 10.47
CA ASP A 95 11.45 1.63 10.31
C ASP A 95 11.39 2.29 11.70
N PRO A 96 12.47 2.93 12.17
CA PRO A 96 12.49 3.55 13.50
C PRO A 96 11.58 4.78 13.59
N GLY A 97 11.11 5.33 12.45
CA GLY A 97 10.13 6.41 12.40
C GLY A 97 8.68 5.94 12.47
N ASP A 98 8.42 4.65 12.29
CA ASP A 98 7.07 4.10 12.14
C ASP A 98 6.93 2.73 12.82
N VAL A 99 7.16 2.70 14.14
CA VAL A 99 7.30 1.44 14.90
C VAL A 99 6.04 0.57 14.91
N HIS A 100 4.84 1.15 14.80
CA HIS A 100 3.59 0.39 14.76
C HIS A 100 3.26 -0.14 13.36
N ARG A 101 4.08 0.17 12.35
CA ARG A 101 3.84 -0.26 10.98
C ARG A 101 4.98 -1.13 10.44
N PRO A 102 5.10 -2.38 10.94
CA PRO A 102 6.12 -3.29 10.45
C PRO A 102 5.97 -3.44 8.93
N THR A 103 7.10 -3.30 8.25
CA THR A 103 7.12 -3.18 6.80
C THR A 103 7.82 -4.37 6.16
N PHE A 104 7.17 -4.89 5.13
CA PHE A 104 7.65 -5.99 4.31
C PHE A 104 7.81 -5.50 2.88
N TYR A 105 8.82 -5.99 2.18
CA TYR A 105 9.09 -5.55 0.81
C TYR A 105 9.64 -6.63 -0.09
N GLN A 106 9.48 -6.42 -1.39
CA GLN A 106 10.13 -7.21 -2.42
C GLN A 106 10.53 -6.31 -3.58
N LEU A 107 11.79 -6.42 -4.01
CA LEU A 107 12.31 -5.71 -5.17
C LEU A 107 12.01 -6.50 -6.44
N TYR A 108 11.62 -5.79 -7.50
CA TYR A 108 11.39 -6.34 -8.81
C TYR A 108 12.09 -5.52 -9.88
N LYS A 109 12.42 -6.18 -11.00
CA LYS A 109 13.01 -5.56 -12.19
C LYS A 109 12.29 -6.06 -13.44
N ILE A 110 11.90 -5.13 -14.32
CA ILE A 110 11.29 -5.43 -15.62
C ILE A 110 12.02 -4.59 -16.68
N GLY A 111 12.85 -5.25 -17.50
CA GLY A 111 13.77 -4.54 -18.39
C GLY A 111 14.75 -3.71 -17.56
N ASP A 112 14.84 -2.42 -17.84
CA ASP A 112 15.68 -1.48 -17.09
C ASP A 112 14.97 -0.84 -15.89
N ASP A 113 13.65 -1.00 -15.79
CA ASP A 113 12.84 -0.37 -14.75
C ASP A 113 12.84 -1.21 -13.46
N SER A 114 12.99 -0.54 -12.32
CA SER A 114 12.98 -1.15 -10.99
C SER A 114 11.77 -0.74 -10.17
N TYR A 115 11.29 -1.64 -9.32
CA TYR A 115 10.12 -1.42 -8.48
C TYR A 115 10.34 -2.03 -7.10
N VAL A 116 9.70 -1.44 -6.08
CA VAL A 116 9.51 -2.07 -4.78
C VAL A 116 8.02 -2.30 -4.57
N TYR A 117 7.67 -3.55 -4.24
CA TYR A 117 6.41 -3.81 -3.57
C TYR A 117 6.64 -3.63 -2.07
N GLN A 118 5.79 -2.84 -1.43
CA GLN A 118 5.80 -2.59 0.01
C GLN A 118 4.46 -3.00 0.59
N LEU A 119 4.48 -3.83 1.63
CA LEU A 119 3.33 -4.20 2.44
C LEU A 119 3.59 -3.74 3.87
N LYS A 120 2.73 -2.88 4.40
CA LYS A 120 2.76 -2.43 5.79
C LYS A 120 1.54 -2.99 6.51
N PHE A 121 1.75 -3.48 7.73
CA PHE A 121 0.65 -3.69 8.66
C PHE A 121 0.46 -2.43 9.47
N ASP A 122 -0.77 -2.14 9.91
CA ASP A 122 -1.00 -1.15 10.97
C ASP A 122 -1.40 -1.87 12.25
N LEU A 123 -0.53 -1.78 13.26
CA LEU A 123 -0.72 -2.40 14.57
C LEU A 123 -1.22 -1.40 15.62
N THR A 124 -1.70 -0.23 15.19
CA THR A 124 -2.27 0.79 16.08
C THR A 124 -3.60 0.31 16.65
N PHE A 125 -3.89 0.69 17.90
CA PHE A 125 -5.15 0.32 18.54
C PHE A 125 -6.31 1.22 18.07
N HIS A 126 -7.37 0.60 17.57
CA HIS A 126 -8.62 1.27 17.18
C HIS A 126 -9.76 0.85 18.12
N PRO A 127 -10.24 1.74 19.03
CA PRO A 127 -11.25 1.39 20.03
C PRO A 127 -12.57 0.86 19.47
N SER A 128 -12.93 1.23 18.24
CA SER A 128 -14.16 0.81 17.56
C SER A 128 -14.11 -0.60 17.00
N HIS A 129 -12.92 -1.20 16.88
CA HIS A 129 -12.71 -2.48 16.20
C HIS A 129 -11.94 -3.50 17.05
N HIS A 130 -11.23 -3.04 18.07
CA HIS A 130 -10.27 -3.87 18.80
C HIS A 130 -10.74 -4.12 20.23
N ARG A 131 -10.55 -5.35 20.69
CA ARG A 131 -10.83 -5.76 22.07
C ARG A 131 -9.56 -5.69 22.90
N VAL A 132 -9.52 -4.82 23.90
CA VAL A 132 -8.37 -4.73 24.82
C VAL A 132 -8.26 -6.02 25.65
N ILE A 133 -7.09 -6.64 25.63
CA ILE A 133 -6.72 -7.80 26.47
C ILE A 133 -5.96 -7.33 27.71
N LYS A 134 -5.03 -6.38 27.52
CA LYS A 134 -4.25 -5.76 28.60
C LYS A 134 -4.12 -4.28 28.31
N SER A 135 -4.38 -3.46 29.33
CA SER A 135 -4.20 -2.01 29.26
C SER A 135 -2.76 -1.66 28.89
N GLY A 136 -2.61 -0.62 28.08
CA GLY A 136 -1.31 -0.01 27.79
C GLY A 136 -0.77 0.79 28.98
N SER A 137 0.32 1.49 28.74
CA SER A 137 0.93 2.43 29.67
C SER A 137 1.39 3.68 28.93
N ASN A 138 2.06 4.61 29.62
CA ASN A 138 2.64 5.79 28.97
C ASN A 138 3.75 5.45 27.96
N ASP A 139 4.32 4.25 28.03
CA ASP A 139 5.42 3.85 27.15
C ASP A 139 5.01 2.75 26.16
N TYR A 140 3.81 2.18 26.32
CA TYR A 140 3.36 0.99 25.59
C TYR A 140 1.90 1.07 25.16
N ALA A 141 1.64 0.68 23.91
CA ALA A 141 0.31 0.49 23.38
C ALA A 141 -0.40 -0.64 24.14
N PRO A 142 -1.75 -0.63 24.24
CA PRO A 142 -2.49 -1.74 24.80
C PRO A 142 -2.23 -3.02 24.00
N GLU A 143 -2.30 -4.15 24.68
CA GLU A 143 -2.43 -5.43 24.02
C GLU A 143 -3.89 -5.65 23.67
N PHE A 144 -4.16 -6.06 22.43
CA PHE A 144 -5.53 -6.18 21.95
C PHE A 144 -5.70 -7.36 21.00
N GLU A 145 -6.95 -7.67 20.73
CA GLU A 145 -7.36 -8.69 19.79
C GLU A 145 -8.24 -8.06 18.70
N THR A 146 -8.05 -8.51 17.45
CA THR A 146 -8.79 -8.04 16.28
C THR A 146 -8.88 -9.15 15.24
N ASN A 147 -10.00 -9.25 14.52
CA ASN A 147 -10.09 -10.05 13.29
C ASN A 147 -9.92 -9.19 12.02
N LYS A 148 -9.58 -7.91 12.17
CA LYS A 148 -9.33 -6.93 11.10
C LYS A 148 -7.89 -6.43 11.20
N LEU A 149 -7.05 -6.74 10.20
CA LEU A 149 -5.71 -6.19 10.08
C LEU A 149 -5.69 -5.12 9.00
N VAL A 150 -5.51 -3.86 9.39
CA VAL A 150 -5.32 -2.76 8.45
C VAL A 150 -3.96 -2.93 7.76
N VAL A 151 -3.95 -2.79 6.44
CA VAL A 151 -2.77 -2.99 5.60
C VAL A 151 -2.66 -1.93 4.52
N GLU A 152 -1.42 -1.56 4.18
CA GLU A 152 -1.11 -0.74 3.00
C GLU A 152 -0.20 -1.55 2.09
N ALA A 153 -0.61 -1.74 0.83
CA ALA A 153 0.13 -2.55 -0.13
C ALA A 153 0.32 -1.78 -1.43
N ASP A 154 1.54 -1.34 -1.70
CA ASP A 154 1.85 -0.50 -2.85
C ASP A 154 2.99 -1.07 -3.69
N VAL A 155 2.90 -0.87 -5.01
CA VAL A 155 4.02 -0.97 -5.93
C VAL A 155 4.50 0.43 -6.24
N ILE A 156 5.78 0.69 -5.94
CA ILE A 156 6.41 2.00 -6.05
C ILE A 156 7.54 1.91 -7.07
N PRO A 157 7.56 2.77 -8.10
CA PRO A 157 8.64 2.81 -9.08
C PRO A 157 9.92 3.42 -8.50
N LEU A 158 11.07 2.87 -8.89
CA LEU A 158 12.38 3.29 -8.43
C LEU A 158 13.24 3.80 -9.59
N THR A 159 14.02 4.85 -9.35
CA THR A 159 15.05 5.32 -10.29
C THR A 159 16.36 4.57 -10.11
N ARG A 160 16.73 4.28 -8.87
CA ARG A 160 17.95 3.54 -8.52
C ARG A 160 17.89 2.99 -7.10
N ILE A 161 18.83 2.10 -6.82
CA ILE A 161 19.03 1.51 -5.49
C ILE A 161 20.49 1.71 -5.12
N ASP A 162 20.74 2.51 -4.09
CA ASP A 162 22.09 2.77 -3.57
C ASP A 162 22.23 2.20 -2.15
N LYS A 163 23.31 2.57 -1.47
CA LYS A 163 23.52 2.33 -0.05
C LYS A 163 23.67 3.66 0.68
N MET A 164 22.98 3.81 1.81
CA MET A 164 23.10 4.94 2.71
C MET A 164 23.31 4.40 4.13
N ASN A 165 24.42 4.79 4.78
CA ASN A 165 24.79 4.31 6.12
C ASN A 165 24.79 2.78 6.27
N GLY A 166 25.18 2.07 5.21
CA GLY A 166 25.22 0.59 5.18
C GLY A 166 23.89 -0.08 4.81
N PHE A 167 22.78 0.67 4.77
CA PHE A 167 21.44 0.18 4.44
C PHE A 167 21.08 0.45 2.97
N PRO A 168 20.28 -0.41 2.31
CA PRO A 168 19.76 -0.10 0.98
C PRO A 168 18.89 1.16 0.99
N ALA A 169 19.19 2.10 0.09
CA ALA A 169 18.39 3.30 -0.14
C ALA A 169 17.67 3.17 -1.49
N LEU A 170 16.34 3.11 -1.45
CA LEU A 170 15.49 2.95 -2.63
C LEU A 170 15.02 4.32 -3.10
N TYR A 171 15.63 4.86 -4.15
CA TYR A 171 15.26 6.18 -4.67
C TYR A 171 14.01 6.08 -5.53
N ILE A 172 12.95 6.76 -5.10
CA ILE A 172 11.65 6.74 -5.75
C ILE A 172 11.71 7.58 -7.03
N GLU A 173 11.06 7.11 -8.08
CA GLU A 173 10.85 7.92 -9.29
C GLU A 173 9.84 9.04 -9.03
N GLN A 174 10.23 10.30 -9.23
CA GLN A 174 9.33 11.45 -9.09
C GLN A 174 8.83 11.87 -10.48
N SER A 175 7.72 11.26 -10.92
CA SER A 175 7.15 11.54 -12.25
C SER A 175 6.35 12.84 -12.29
N ILE A 176 5.75 13.25 -11.17
CA ILE A 176 4.83 14.41 -11.10
C ILE A 176 5.65 15.71 -11.01
N SER A 177 5.26 16.74 -11.76
CA SER A 177 6.05 17.97 -11.87
C SER A 177 6.07 18.79 -10.56
N GLU A 178 7.21 19.45 -10.29
CA GLU A 178 7.32 20.37 -9.14
C GLU A 178 6.32 21.54 -9.24
N THR A 179 6.04 22.02 -10.45
CA THR A 179 5.03 23.06 -10.71
C THR A 179 3.64 22.58 -10.29
N TRP A 180 3.30 21.32 -10.60
CA TRP A 180 2.06 20.73 -10.09
C TRP A 180 2.02 20.75 -8.57
N ILE A 181 3.08 20.27 -7.92
CA ILE A 181 3.12 20.13 -6.46
C ILE A 181 3.07 21.50 -5.74
N GLY A 182 3.78 22.50 -6.26
CA GLY A 182 3.99 23.78 -5.58
C GLY A 182 2.94 24.86 -5.85
N GLU A 183 2.26 24.81 -6.99
CA GLU A 183 1.41 25.93 -7.43
C GLU A 183 -0.06 25.57 -7.63
N THR A 184 -0.34 24.38 -8.17
CA THR A 184 -1.66 24.10 -8.77
C THR A 184 -2.32 22.81 -8.31
N GLY A 185 -1.52 21.88 -7.81
CA GLY A 185 -1.96 20.57 -7.37
C GLY A 185 -2.79 20.67 -6.10
N ARG A 186 -3.70 19.72 -5.95
CA ARG A 186 -4.58 19.62 -4.77
C ARG A 186 -4.10 18.54 -3.80
N GLY A 187 -2.82 18.19 -3.92
CA GLY A 187 -2.20 17.18 -3.10
C GLY A 187 -1.93 17.66 -1.68
N TYR A 188 -1.79 16.71 -0.78
CA TYR A 188 -1.51 16.96 0.63
C TYR A 188 -0.43 15.99 1.12
N PHE A 189 0.22 16.35 2.22
CA PHE A 189 1.24 15.51 2.84
C PHE A 189 0.65 14.72 4.01
N VAL A 190 0.87 13.42 4.02
CA VAL A 190 0.62 12.53 5.16
C VAL A 190 1.94 11.84 5.48
N GLN A 191 2.48 12.08 6.69
CA GLN A 191 3.76 11.51 7.13
C GLN A 191 4.91 11.70 6.10
N GLY A 192 4.98 12.89 5.47
CA GLY A 192 6.00 13.21 4.46
C GLY A 192 5.73 12.63 3.05
N ILE A 193 4.69 11.82 2.90
CA ILE A 193 4.24 11.29 1.61
C ILE A 193 3.28 12.30 0.99
N TRP A 194 3.59 12.75 -0.23
CA TRP A 194 2.68 13.59 -1.00
C TRP A 194 1.68 12.71 -1.75
N LEU A 195 0.40 12.97 -1.54
CA LEU A 195 -0.74 12.27 -2.12
C LEU A 195 -1.56 13.25 -2.95
N ASP A 196 -2.10 12.83 -4.10
CA ASP A 196 -3.01 13.66 -4.89
C ASP A 196 -4.25 12.86 -5.31
N ARG A 197 -5.41 13.27 -4.79
CA ARG A 197 -6.69 12.59 -4.99
C ARG A 197 -7.22 12.73 -6.42
N GLU A 198 -7.02 13.88 -7.04
CA GLU A 198 -7.55 14.15 -8.37
C GLU A 198 -6.74 13.42 -9.44
N LEU A 199 -5.41 13.41 -9.30
CA LEU A 199 -4.54 12.56 -10.12
C LEU A 199 -4.85 11.07 -9.91
N THR A 200 -5.03 10.64 -8.67
CA THR A 200 -5.39 9.24 -8.35
C THR A 200 -6.70 8.82 -9.03
N LYS A 201 -7.75 9.65 -8.96
CA LYS A 201 -9.02 9.41 -9.67
C LYS A 201 -8.80 9.35 -11.17
N PHE A 202 -8.07 10.31 -11.75
CA PHE A 202 -7.81 10.36 -13.19
C PHE A 202 -7.07 9.11 -13.67
N PHE A 203 -5.96 8.76 -13.03
CA PHE A 203 -5.13 7.61 -13.40
C PHE A 203 -5.91 6.31 -13.29
N SER A 204 -6.63 6.10 -12.18
CA SER A 204 -7.39 4.87 -11.98
C SER A 204 -8.55 4.74 -12.98
N ARG A 205 -9.31 5.81 -13.21
CA ARG A 205 -10.48 5.79 -14.09
C ARG A 205 -10.13 5.50 -15.54
N LEU A 206 -8.94 5.92 -16.00
CA LEU A 206 -8.44 5.61 -17.33
C LEU A 206 -8.34 4.11 -17.64
N PHE A 207 -8.31 3.22 -16.64
CA PHE A 207 -8.20 1.78 -16.84
C PHE A 207 -9.41 1.00 -16.33
N MET A 208 -10.48 1.68 -15.93
CA MET A 208 -11.71 1.06 -15.44
C MET A 208 -12.81 1.10 -16.48
N GLU A 209 -13.81 0.23 -16.41
CA GLU A 209 -15.01 0.36 -17.23
C GLU A 209 -15.76 1.66 -16.89
N GLU A 210 -16.42 2.24 -17.90
CA GLU A 210 -17.17 3.48 -17.74
C GLU A 210 -18.32 3.29 -16.74
N GLY A 211 -18.52 4.25 -15.84
CA GLY A 211 -19.56 4.19 -14.82
C GLY A 211 -19.34 3.16 -13.71
N LYS A 212 -18.28 2.34 -13.77
CA LYS A 212 -18.00 1.31 -12.76
C LYS A 212 -17.78 1.94 -11.38
N LYS A 213 -18.45 1.43 -10.33
CA LYS A 213 -18.21 1.90 -8.96
C LYS A 213 -16.97 1.23 -8.42
N ILE A 214 -15.95 2.03 -8.13
CA ILE A 214 -14.65 1.56 -7.61
C ILE A 214 -14.30 2.17 -6.26
N TYR A 215 -14.97 3.25 -5.85
CA TYR A 215 -14.70 3.89 -4.56
C TYR A 215 -14.96 2.91 -3.40
N PRO A 216 -14.07 2.82 -2.40
CA PRO A 216 -12.87 3.64 -2.19
C PRO A 216 -11.58 3.10 -2.83
N TYR A 217 -11.63 1.97 -3.54
CA TYR A 217 -10.48 1.36 -4.17
C TYR A 217 -10.07 2.03 -5.50
N TYR A 218 -8.93 2.72 -5.46
CA TYR A 218 -8.27 3.29 -6.63
C TYR A 218 -6.93 2.58 -6.85
N PRO A 219 -6.79 1.71 -7.88
CA PRO A 219 -5.60 0.88 -8.00
C PRO A 219 -4.39 1.60 -8.59
N VAL A 220 -4.57 2.71 -9.31
CA VAL A 220 -3.46 3.52 -9.83
C VAL A 220 -3.44 4.83 -9.08
N THR A 221 -2.45 4.99 -8.22
CA THR A 221 -2.40 6.05 -7.21
C THR A 221 -1.29 7.04 -7.51
N CYS A 222 -1.50 8.28 -7.05
CA CYS A 222 -0.46 9.29 -7.01
C CYS A 222 0.08 9.37 -5.58
N LYS A 223 1.19 8.67 -5.32
CA LYS A 223 1.90 8.65 -4.03
C LYS A 223 3.37 8.97 -4.25
N TYR A 224 4.03 9.61 -3.28
CA TYR A 224 5.45 9.97 -3.37
C TYR A 224 5.83 10.85 -4.57
N GLN A 225 4.86 11.57 -5.17
CA GLN A 225 5.04 12.28 -6.45
C GLN A 225 5.33 11.32 -7.62
N ALA A 226 4.83 10.10 -7.53
CA ALA A 226 5.02 9.02 -8.47
C ALA A 226 3.67 8.38 -8.84
N ILE A 227 3.60 7.83 -10.04
CA ILE A 227 2.52 6.92 -10.43
C ILE A 227 2.81 5.55 -9.79
N CYS A 228 2.08 5.23 -8.73
CA CYS A 228 2.16 3.98 -7.96
C CYS A 228 0.94 3.09 -8.25
N GLN A 229 0.96 1.87 -7.69
CA GLN A 229 -0.19 0.97 -7.74
C GLN A 229 -0.55 0.49 -6.33
N SER A 230 -1.80 0.68 -5.92
CA SER A 230 -2.35 0.03 -4.72
C SER A 230 -2.81 -1.39 -5.07
N LEU A 231 -2.41 -2.39 -4.28
CA LEU A 231 -2.76 -3.78 -4.48
C LEU A 231 -3.73 -4.27 -3.41
N ASN A 232 -4.82 -4.89 -3.86
CA ASN A 232 -5.78 -5.67 -3.06
C ASN A 232 -5.55 -7.18 -3.20
N VAL A 233 -4.42 -7.59 -3.79
CA VAL A 233 -4.07 -8.99 -4.04
C VAL A 233 -2.67 -9.27 -3.51
N PHE A 234 -2.53 -10.36 -2.75
CA PHE A 234 -1.35 -10.54 -1.90
C PHE A 234 -0.48 -11.74 -2.27
N THR A 235 -0.95 -12.69 -3.09
CA THR A 235 -0.12 -13.85 -3.47
C THR A 235 1.05 -13.41 -4.35
N SER A 236 2.19 -14.11 -4.27
CA SER A 236 3.37 -13.76 -5.08
C SER A 236 3.07 -13.76 -6.58
N GLN A 237 2.24 -14.71 -7.05
CA GLN A 237 1.85 -14.79 -8.45
C GLN A 237 0.96 -13.59 -8.85
N ALA A 238 -0.04 -13.25 -8.03
CA ALA A 238 -0.90 -12.09 -8.23
C ALA A 238 -0.11 -10.79 -8.32
N ARG A 239 0.85 -10.59 -7.40
CA ARG A 239 1.71 -9.41 -7.40
C ARG A 239 2.53 -9.29 -8.68
N ARG A 240 3.07 -10.38 -9.22
CA ARG A 240 3.81 -10.36 -10.51
C ARG A 240 2.93 -9.96 -11.68
N VAL A 241 1.70 -10.46 -11.73
CA VAL A 241 0.72 -10.08 -12.76
C VAL A 241 0.40 -8.59 -12.66
N ARG A 242 0.07 -8.10 -11.45
CA ARG A 242 -0.24 -6.68 -11.21
C ARG A 242 0.94 -5.76 -11.50
N LEU A 243 2.16 -6.17 -11.16
CA LEU A 243 3.38 -5.43 -11.47
C LEU A 243 3.59 -5.28 -12.99
N SER A 244 3.41 -6.36 -13.76
CA SER A 244 3.53 -6.30 -15.23
C SER A 244 2.49 -5.33 -15.82
N ALA A 245 1.26 -5.40 -15.32
CA ALA A 245 0.20 -4.44 -15.62
C ALA A 245 0.62 -3.00 -15.30
N HIS A 246 1.13 -2.75 -14.10
CA HIS A 246 1.58 -1.44 -13.66
C HIS A 246 2.70 -0.87 -14.53
N HIS A 247 3.70 -1.69 -14.88
CA HIS A 247 4.78 -1.28 -15.77
C HIS A 247 4.25 -0.72 -17.10
N ASN A 248 3.29 -1.41 -17.71
CA ASN A 248 2.67 -0.98 -18.96
C ASN A 248 1.77 0.27 -18.78
N ILE A 249 1.03 0.33 -17.68
CA ILE A 249 0.21 1.50 -17.31
C ILE A 249 1.07 2.75 -17.14
N ARG A 250 2.18 2.65 -16.42
CA ARG A 250 3.11 3.77 -16.23
C ARG A 250 3.67 4.26 -17.57
N LYS A 251 4.17 3.34 -18.41
CA LYS A 251 4.66 3.66 -19.76
C LYS A 251 3.60 4.35 -20.61
N PHE A 252 2.33 4.02 -20.42
CA PHE A 252 1.23 4.72 -21.06
C PHE A 252 1.01 6.13 -20.48
N LEU A 253 0.81 6.25 -19.17
CA LEU A 253 0.49 7.50 -18.48
C LEU A 253 1.59 8.56 -18.63
N LEU A 254 2.86 8.16 -18.57
CA LEU A 254 4.00 9.08 -18.70
C LEU A 254 4.00 9.85 -20.03
N LYS A 255 3.42 9.28 -21.10
CA LYS A 255 3.29 9.96 -22.41
C LYS A 255 2.28 11.11 -22.39
N TYR A 256 1.34 11.09 -21.45
CA TYR A 256 0.22 12.03 -21.37
C TYR A 256 0.25 12.88 -20.11
N LEU A 257 1.25 12.73 -19.25
CA LEU A 257 1.25 13.33 -17.92
C LEU A 257 1.09 14.86 -17.96
N ASN A 258 1.81 15.54 -18.84
CA ASN A 258 1.69 16.99 -19.02
C ASN A 258 0.26 17.42 -19.41
N SER A 259 -0.41 16.64 -20.26
CA SER A 259 -1.80 16.92 -20.65
C SER A 259 -2.77 16.68 -19.48
N ILE A 260 -2.52 15.66 -18.67
CA ILE A 260 -3.31 15.34 -17.47
C ILE A 260 -3.17 16.47 -16.43
N GLU A 261 -1.94 16.84 -16.09
CA GLU A 261 -1.66 17.95 -15.16
C GLU A 261 -2.27 19.27 -15.68
N SER A 262 -2.09 19.59 -16.96
CA SER A 262 -2.69 20.80 -17.54
C SER A 262 -4.22 20.80 -17.44
N ALA A 263 -4.88 19.66 -17.64
CA ALA A 263 -6.34 19.57 -17.58
C ALA A 263 -6.86 19.76 -16.15
N LEU A 264 -6.16 19.19 -15.16
CA LEU A 264 -6.55 19.26 -13.75
C LEU A 264 -6.13 20.56 -13.06
N ARG A 265 -5.26 21.38 -13.69
CA ARG A 265 -4.76 22.66 -13.13
C ARG A 265 -5.88 23.58 -12.63
N HIS A 266 -6.99 23.61 -13.37
CA HIS A 266 -8.14 24.48 -13.09
C HIS A 266 -9.45 23.71 -12.93
N ASN A 267 -9.42 22.38 -12.96
CA ASN A 267 -10.60 21.54 -12.94
C ASN A 267 -10.46 20.41 -11.92
N GLU A 268 -11.57 20.01 -11.31
CA GLU A 268 -11.63 18.71 -10.64
C GLU A 268 -11.70 17.60 -11.68
N PHE A 269 -11.25 16.40 -11.32
CA PHE A 269 -11.41 15.25 -12.16
C PHE A 269 -12.90 14.98 -12.42
N SER A 270 -13.23 14.82 -13.70
CA SER A 270 -14.51 14.33 -14.17
C SER A 270 -14.27 13.49 -15.43
N GLU A 271 -15.05 12.42 -15.61
CA GLU A 271 -15.00 11.60 -16.83
C GLU A 271 -15.44 12.41 -18.08
N ASN A 272 -16.05 13.58 -17.89
CA ASN A 272 -16.43 14.49 -18.98
C ASN A 272 -15.29 15.42 -19.44
N LEU A 273 -14.15 15.45 -18.75
CA LEU A 273 -13.00 16.26 -19.18
C LEU A 273 -12.55 15.83 -20.57
N GLU A 274 -12.37 16.80 -21.46
CA GLU A 274 -11.93 16.54 -22.85
C GLU A 274 -10.62 15.75 -22.87
N ALA A 275 -9.64 16.17 -22.07
CA ALA A 275 -8.36 15.47 -21.94
C ALA A 275 -8.53 14.01 -21.49
N TYR A 276 -9.45 13.74 -20.55
CA TYR A 276 -9.72 12.37 -20.11
C TYR A 276 -10.28 11.54 -21.25
N ARG A 277 -11.31 12.02 -21.95
CA ARG A 277 -11.93 11.30 -23.08
C ARG A 277 -10.92 11.00 -24.19
N MET A 278 -10.14 12.00 -24.58
CA MET A 278 -9.10 11.85 -25.61
C MET A 278 -8.01 10.83 -25.23
N ILE A 279 -7.58 10.81 -23.96
CA ILE A 279 -6.56 9.87 -23.50
C ILE A 279 -7.17 8.47 -23.36
N ARG A 280 -8.39 8.37 -22.84
CA ARG A 280 -9.13 7.13 -22.63
C ARG A 280 -9.33 6.34 -23.92
N GLU A 281 -9.62 7.01 -25.04
CA GLU A 281 -9.72 6.39 -26.38
C GLU A 281 -8.42 5.71 -26.83
N LYS A 282 -7.28 6.18 -26.31
CA LYS A 282 -5.95 5.63 -26.66
C LYS A 282 -5.50 4.51 -25.71
N VAL A 283 -6.24 4.25 -24.63
CA VAL A 283 -5.89 3.21 -23.66
C VAL A 283 -6.04 1.84 -24.32
N PRO A 284 -4.96 1.02 -24.36
CA PRO A 284 -5.06 -0.33 -24.89
C PRO A 284 -6.08 -1.18 -24.12
N GLU A 285 -6.88 -1.96 -24.85
CA GLU A 285 -7.94 -2.79 -24.27
C GLU A 285 -7.44 -3.72 -23.18
N LYS A 286 -6.30 -4.37 -23.41
CA LYS A 286 -5.63 -5.25 -22.42
C LYS A 286 -5.37 -4.58 -21.07
N LEU A 287 -5.18 -3.25 -21.05
CA LEU A 287 -4.98 -2.52 -19.79
C LEU A 287 -6.29 -2.18 -19.08
N ARG A 288 -7.42 -2.17 -19.80
CA ARG A 288 -8.75 -1.98 -19.23
C ARG A 288 -9.29 -3.27 -18.61
N ASP A 289 -8.94 -4.40 -19.20
CA ASP A 289 -9.39 -5.72 -18.73
C ASP A 289 -8.79 -6.12 -17.38
N ILE A 290 -7.70 -5.47 -16.96
CA ILE A 290 -6.97 -5.75 -15.72
C ILE A 290 -7.89 -5.77 -14.49
N TRP A 291 -8.89 -4.88 -14.44
CA TRP A 291 -9.83 -4.75 -13.31
C TRP A 291 -11.27 -5.05 -13.72
N LYS A 292 -11.47 -5.76 -14.82
CA LYS A 292 -12.81 -6.09 -15.33
C LYS A 292 -13.66 -6.83 -14.31
N ASN A 293 -13.05 -7.76 -13.58
CA ASN A 293 -13.74 -8.59 -12.59
C ASN A 293 -13.71 -8.01 -11.17
N THR A 294 -13.07 -6.86 -10.95
CA THR A 294 -13.05 -6.21 -9.63
C THR A 294 -14.44 -5.64 -9.31
N ARG A 295 -14.96 -5.86 -8.10
CA ARG A 295 -16.24 -5.32 -7.63
C ARG A 295 -16.07 -4.70 -6.25
N VAL A 296 -16.90 -3.70 -5.98
CA VAL A 296 -16.98 -3.06 -4.67
C VAL A 296 -18.41 -3.12 -4.18
N GLU A 297 -18.63 -3.82 -3.07
CA GLU A 297 -19.92 -3.92 -2.41
C GLU A 297 -19.91 -3.07 -1.14
N ILE A 298 -20.97 -2.29 -0.93
CA ILE A 298 -21.12 -1.42 0.24
C ILE A 298 -22.02 -2.13 1.24
N TYR A 299 -21.57 -2.23 2.49
CA TYR A 299 -22.38 -2.77 3.58
C TYR A 299 -22.22 -1.94 4.86
N LEU A 300 -23.07 -2.19 5.86
CA LEU A 300 -22.94 -1.65 7.20
C LEU A 300 -22.39 -2.74 8.12
N ASN A 301 -21.37 -2.41 8.91
CA ASN A 301 -20.81 -3.33 9.89
C ASN A 301 -21.70 -3.42 11.15
N GLU A 302 -21.25 -4.20 12.14
CA GLU A 302 -21.94 -4.41 13.42
C GLU A 302 -22.19 -3.15 14.26
N ASN A 303 -21.51 -2.04 13.93
CA ASN A 303 -21.64 -0.74 14.57
C ASN A 303 -22.40 0.27 13.69
N ASP A 304 -23.13 -0.19 12.66
CA ASP A 304 -23.82 0.64 11.67
C ASP A 304 -22.90 1.60 10.89
N MET A 305 -21.60 1.29 10.83
CA MET A 305 -20.61 2.07 10.09
C MET A 305 -20.43 1.48 8.70
N ARG A 306 -20.30 2.36 7.70
CA ARG A 306 -20.15 1.94 6.29
C ARG A 306 -18.76 1.33 6.05
N GLU A 307 -18.75 0.13 5.50
CA GLU A 307 -17.57 -0.58 5.02
C GLU A 307 -17.77 -1.02 3.56
N TYR A 308 -16.68 -1.43 2.92
CA TYR A 308 -16.64 -1.74 1.49
C TYR A 308 -15.90 -3.05 1.27
N LEU A 309 -16.60 -4.09 0.83
CA LEU A 309 -15.99 -5.35 0.42
C LEU A 309 -15.41 -5.21 -0.99
N ILE A 310 -14.17 -5.65 -1.18
CA ILE A 310 -13.50 -5.68 -2.48
C ILE A 310 -13.38 -7.13 -2.94
N GLU A 311 -14.09 -7.45 -4.02
CA GLU A 311 -13.95 -8.72 -4.72
C GLU A 311 -13.05 -8.51 -5.93
N ASP A 312 -12.03 -9.33 -6.10
CA ASP A 312 -11.12 -9.20 -7.23
C ASP A 312 -10.61 -10.57 -7.68
N GLU A 313 -11.34 -11.14 -8.64
CA GLU A 313 -10.97 -12.39 -9.26
C GLU A 313 -9.86 -12.13 -10.29
N LEU A 314 -8.65 -12.55 -9.93
CA LEU A 314 -7.57 -12.67 -10.88
C LEU A 314 -7.85 -13.90 -11.75
N PHE A 315 -8.22 -13.62 -13.00
CA PHE A 315 -8.55 -14.54 -14.10
C PHE A 315 -9.98 -15.08 -14.10
#